data_AF-A0A960RAE1-F1
#
_entry.id   AF-A0A960RAE1-F1
#
_cell.length_a   1.000
_cell.length_b   1.000
_cell.length_c   1.000
_cell.angle_alpha   90.00
_cell.angle_beta   90.00
_cell.angle_gamma   90.00
#
_symmetry.space_group_name_H-M   'P 1'
#
loop_
_entity.id
_entity.type
_entity.pdbx_description
1 polymer ?
#
loop_
_entity_poly.entity_id
_entity_poly.type
_entity_poly.pdbx_seq_one_letter_code
_entity_poly.pdbx_strand_id
1 'polypeptide(L)'
;MRQLSLLLAVLFFPLLAHADLASAPNLAAAQAKAKKENRLLFLMFKSADCKHCRKFTEQVLNTDVFQQFAADHLSMMIYDVDTYDDLPESERNLALSLEEKYSVDQMPAIVVF
;
A
#
# COMPACT_ATOMS: atom_id res chain seq x y z
N MET A 1 -45.40 -16.80 -37.08
CA MET A 1 -45.04 -15.48 -36.54
C MET A 1 -45.06 -15.58 -35.02
N ARG A 2 -43.99 -16.15 -34.44
CA ARG A 2 -42.86 -15.45 -33.77
C ARG A 2 -43.23 -15.07 -32.32
N GLN A 3 -43.18 -16.09 -31.45
CA GLN A 3 -43.17 -15.93 -29.99
C GLN A 3 -41.86 -15.22 -29.62
N LEU A 4 -41.97 -14.01 -29.07
CA LEU A 4 -40.84 -13.17 -28.68
C LEU A 4 -40.49 -13.51 -27.22
N SER A 5 -39.74 -14.59 -27.01
CA SER A 5 -39.19 -14.93 -25.70
C SER A 5 -38.08 -13.94 -25.33
N LEU A 6 -38.40 -12.97 -24.47
CA LEU A 6 -37.43 -12.11 -23.79
C LEU A 6 -36.63 -12.97 -22.80
N LEU A 7 -35.49 -13.49 -23.24
CA LEU A 7 -34.43 -14.01 -22.37
C LEU A 7 -33.68 -12.82 -21.78
N LEU A 8 -34.03 -12.46 -20.55
CA LEU A 8 -33.29 -11.48 -19.74
C LEU A 8 -31.98 -12.14 -19.28
N ALA A 9 -30.93 -12.01 -20.09
CA ALA A 9 -29.58 -12.43 -19.71
C ALA A 9 -29.06 -11.49 -18.61
N VAL A 10 -29.17 -11.93 -17.36
CA VAL A 10 -28.53 -11.27 -16.21
C VAL A 10 -27.02 -11.48 -16.35
N LEU A 11 -26.35 -10.53 -16.98
CA LEU A 11 -24.89 -10.41 -16.99
C LEU A 11 -24.42 -10.12 -15.56
N PHE A 12 -24.05 -11.16 -14.84
CA PHE A 12 -23.34 -11.07 -13.57
C PHE A 12 -21.91 -10.59 -13.88
N PHE A 13 -21.75 -9.27 -14.05
CA PHE A 13 -20.43 -8.66 -14.16
C PHE A 13 -19.77 -8.80 -12.78
N PRO A 14 -18.70 -9.60 -12.62
CA PRO A 14 -18.01 -9.65 -11.35
C PRO A 14 -17.47 -8.25 -11.09
N LEU A 15 -17.86 -7.68 -9.96
CA LEU A 15 -17.35 -6.42 -9.48
C LEU A 15 -15.84 -6.63 -9.26
N LEU A 16 -15.03 -6.20 -10.21
CA LEU A 16 -13.59 -6.08 -10.01
C LEU A 16 -13.39 -5.14 -8.83
N ALA A 17 -13.14 -5.73 -7.65
CA ALA A 17 -12.59 -5.02 -6.52
C ALA A 17 -11.26 -4.43 -7.01
N HIS A 18 -11.31 -3.16 -7.40
CA HIS A 18 -10.09 -2.40 -7.60
C HIS A 18 -9.39 -2.39 -6.25
N ALA A 19 -8.17 -2.91 -6.21
CA ALA A 19 -7.28 -2.69 -5.10
C ALA A 19 -7.05 -1.18 -5.04
N ASP A 20 -7.93 -0.50 -4.30
CA ASP A 20 -7.82 0.91 -4.00
C ASP A 20 -6.48 1.08 -3.28
N LEU A 21 -5.49 1.60 -4.00
CA LEU A 21 -4.38 2.38 -3.49
C LEU A 21 -4.94 3.66 -2.82
N ALA A 22 -5.93 3.50 -1.95
CA ALA A 22 -6.59 4.59 -1.26
C ALA A 22 -5.61 5.11 -0.22
N SER A 23 -5.02 6.27 -0.55
CA SER A 23 -4.30 7.12 0.38
C SER A 23 -5.19 7.36 1.61
N ALA A 24 -4.86 6.68 2.71
CA ALA A 24 -5.57 6.84 3.96
C ALA A 24 -5.12 8.17 4.57
N PRO A 25 -6.04 9.10 4.91
CA PRO A 25 -5.69 10.46 5.35
C PRO A 25 -4.93 10.52 6.68
N ASN A 26 -4.82 9.39 7.39
CA ASN A 26 -3.99 9.22 8.58
C ASN A 26 -3.72 7.72 8.83
N LEU A 27 -2.73 7.43 9.69
CA LEU A 27 -2.37 6.07 10.09
C LEU A 27 -3.55 5.25 10.62
N ALA A 28 -4.46 5.87 11.36
CA ALA A 28 -5.60 5.16 11.95
C ALA A 28 -6.55 4.62 10.88
N ALA A 29 -6.76 5.38 9.80
CA ALA A 29 -7.55 4.91 8.66
C ALA A 29 -6.83 3.76 7.92
N ALA A 30 -5.51 3.84 7.75
CA ALA A 30 -4.72 2.75 7.15
C ALA A 30 -4.81 1.47 8.00
N GLN A 31 -4.66 1.60 9.32
CA GLN A 31 -4.81 0.49 10.26
C GLN A 31 -6.22 -0.09 10.26
N ALA A 32 -7.26 0.75 10.23
CA ALA A 32 -8.64 0.31 10.19
C ALA A 32 -8.95 -0.46 8.89
N LYS A 33 -8.43 0.00 7.74
CA LYS A 33 -8.52 -0.70 6.47
C LYS A 33 -7.79 -2.04 6.51
N ALA A 34 -6.53 -2.05 6.94
CA ALA A 34 -5.73 -3.28 7.06
C ALA A 34 -6.43 -4.31 7.95
N LYS A 35 -6.95 -3.89 9.12
CA LYS A 35 -7.73 -4.75 10.02
C LYS A 35 -9.01 -5.27 9.39
N LYS A 36 -9.76 -4.42 8.67
CA LYS A 36 -10.99 -4.82 7.97
C LYS A 36 -10.70 -5.87 6.89
N GLU A 37 -9.54 -5.76 6.24
CA GLU A 37 -9.11 -6.63 5.15
C GLU A 37 -8.28 -7.83 5.63
N ASN A 38 -8.11 -7.99 6.95
CA ASN A 38 -7.28 -9.02 7.58
C ASN A 38 -5.84 -9.03 7.03
N ARG A 39 -5.29 -7.83 6.84
CA ARG A 39 -3.93 -7.55 6.36
C ARG A 39 -3.11 -6.89 7.47
N LEU A 40 -1.80 -7.08 7.42
CA LEU A 40 -0.83 -6.33 8.22
C LEU A 40 -0.53 -4.99 7.54
N LEU A 41 -0.33 -3.93 8.31
CA LEU A 41 0.24 -2.70 7.78
C LEU A 41 1.76 -2.86 7.69
N PHE A 42 2.32 -2.59 6.51
CA PHE A 42 3.74 -2.58 6.26
C PHE A 42 4.16 -1.13 5.97
N LEU A 43 4.91 -0.53 6.88
CA LEU A 43 5.45 0.82 6.73
C LEU A 43 6.95 0.73 6.48
N MET A 44 7.44 1.36 5.43
CA MET A 44 8.87 1.43 5.14
C MET A 44 9.33 2.84 4.80
N PHE A 45 10.44 3.26 5.38
CA PHE A 45 11.16 4.48 5.03
C PHE A 45 12.43 4.13 4.28
N LYS A 46 12.70 4.86 3.21
CA LYS A 46 13.89 4.68 2.37
C LYS A 46 14.39 6.02 1.84
N SER A 47 15.61 5.98 1.31
CA SER A 47 16.25 7.05 0.53
C SER A 47 16.88 6.43 -0.73
N ALA A 48 16.98 7.18 -1.81
CA ALA A 48 17.72 6.84 -3.01
C ALA A 48 19.23 6.67 -2.73
N ASP A 49 19.79 7.46 -1.82
CA ASP A 49 21.20 7.42 -1.42
C ASP A 49 21.54 6.28 -0.44
N CYS A 50 20.53 5.51 -0.04
CA CYS A 50 20.67 4.35 0.83
C CYS A 50 20.92 3.05 0.04
N LYS A 51 22.16 2.57 0.03
CA LYS A 51 22.56 1.31 -0.64
C LYS A 51 21.77 0.09 -0.14
N HIS A 52 21.49 0.02 1.15
CA HIS A 52 20.70 -1.08 1.73
C HIS A 52 19.24 -1.04 1.29
N CYS A 53 18.68 0.16 1.13
CA CYS A 53 17.31 0.36 0.66
C CYS A 53 17.12 -0.15 -0.76
N ARG A 54 18.07 0.17 -1.66
CA ARG A 54 18.06 -0.37 -3.03
C ARG A 54 18.17 -1.88 -3.04
N LYS A 55 19.13 -2.46 -2.29
CA LYS A 55 19.28 -3.91 -2.20
C LYS A 55 18.03 -4.59 -1.68
N PHE A 56 17.40 -4.06 -0.62
CA PHE A 56 16.17 -4.62 -0.08
C PHE A 56 15.02 -4.53 -1.10
N THR A 57 14.91 -3.41 -1.82
CA THR A 57 13.93 -3.26 -2.88
C THR A 57 14.16 -4.29 -4.00
N GLU A 58 15.38 -4.40 -4.51
CA GLU A 58 15.72 -5.30 -5.61
C GLU A 58 15.60 -6.80 -5.23
N GLN A 59 16.05 -7.16 -4.03
CA GLN A 59 16.20 -8.56 -3.62
C GLN A 59 15.04 -9.10 -2.79
N VAL A 60 14.16 -8.22 -2.29
CA VAL A 60 12.98 -8.61 -1.51
C VAL A 60 11.73 -8.05 -2.17
N LEU A 61 11.54 -6.73 -2.17
CA LEU A 61 10.27 -6.12 -2.59
C LEU A 61 9.92 -6.44 -4.04
N ASN A 62 10.89 -6.44 -4.95
CA ASN A 62 10.67 -6.67 -6.38
C ASN A 62 10.62 -8.15 -6.76
N THR A 63 10.74 -9.08 -5.81
CA THR A 63 10.63 -10.50 -6.11
C THR A 63 9.16 -10.91 -6.25
N ASP A 64 8.87 -11.83 -7.19
CA ASP A 64 7.51 -12.32 -7.39
C ASP A 64 6.90 -12.92 -6.12
N VAL A 65 7.73 -13.62 -5.33
CA VAL A 65 7.32 -14.24 -4.06
C VAL A 65 6.85 -13.17 -3.07
N PHE A 66 7.61 -12.09 -2.90
CA PHE A 66 7.21 -11.02 -1.99
C PHE A 66 6.00 -10.26 -2.51
N GLN A 67 5.94 -9.98 -3.83
CA GLN A 67 4.80 -9.28 -4.43
C GLN A 67 3.50 -10.06 -4.25
N GLN A 68 3.53 -11.38 -4.44
CA GLN A 68 2.38 -12.26 -4.16
C GLN A 68 2.00 -12.22 -2.68
N PHE A 69 2.97 -12.40 -1.79
CA PHE A 69 2.72 -12.30 -0.34
C PHE A 69 2.13 -10.94 0.06
N ALA A 70 2.67 -9.84 -0.47
CA ALA A 70 2.21 -8.50 -0.17
C ALA A 70 0.78 -8.26 -0.68
N ALA A 71 0.46 -8.74 -1.88
CA ALA A 71 -0.87 -8.65 -2.46
C ALA A 71 -1.94 -9.33 -1.60
N ASP A 72 -1.59 -10.44 -0.93
CA ASP A 72 -2.51 -11.23 -0.12
C ASP A 72 -2.57 -10.77 1.35
N HIS A 73 -1.45 -10.30 1.90
CA HIS A 73 -1.28 -10.14 3.34
C HIS A 73 -0.98 -8.73 3.82
N LEU A 74 -0.55 -7.84 2.93
CA LEU A 74 -0.06 -6.52 3.34
C LEU A 74 -0.93 -5.38 2.81
N SER A 75 -0.99 -4.33 3.62
CA SER A 75 -1.32 -2.96 3.20
C SER A 75 -0.04 -2.15 3.33
N MET A 76 0.57 -1.75 2.22
CA MET A 76 1.91 -1.14 2.24
C MET A 76 1.87 0.38 2.15
N MET A 77 2.73 1.03 2.92
CA MET A 77 3.05 2.46 2.86
C MET A 77 4.56 2.59 2.78
N ILE A 78 5.08 3.07 1.65
CA ILE A 78 6.52 3.22 1.43
C ILE A 78 6.81 4.69 1.18
N TYR A 79 7.62 5.26 2.06
CA TYR A 79 8.00 6.66 2.06
C TYR A 79 9.45 6.79 1.57
N ASP A 80 9.63 7.55 0.49
CA ASP A 80 10.94 7.99 0.05
C ASP A 80 11.22 9.38 0.63
N VAL A 81 12.17 9.45 1.56
CA VAL A 81 12.45 10.68 2.32
C VAL A 81 13.02 11.78 1.44
N ASP A 82 13.64 11.41 0.31
CA ASP A 82 14.24 12.37 -0.62
C ASP A 82 13.17 13.11 -1.44
N THR A 83 11.92 12.64 -1.44
CA THR A 83 10.80 13.21 -2.21
C THR A 83 9.65 13.70 -1.34
N TYR A 84 9.89 13.96 -0.05
CA TYR A 84 8.84 14.46 0.85
C TYR A 84 8.27 15.81 0.42
N ASP A 85 9.10 16.69 -0.12
CA ASP A 85 8.68 18.01 -0.56
C ASP A 85 7.73 17.96 -1.77
N ASP A 86 7.74 16.85 -2.51
CA ASP A 86 6.84 16.62 -3.64
C ASP A 86 5.46 16.08 -3.20
N LEU A 87 5.31 15.66 -1.94
CA LEU A 87 4.06 15.12 -1.41
C LEU A 87 3.06 16.24 -1.06
N PRO A 88 1.74 15.99 -1.20
CA PRO A 88 0.71 16.85 -0.64
C PRO A 88 0.95 17.11 0.86
N GLU A 89 0.64 18.31 1.35
CA GLU A 89 0.92 18.71 2.74
C GLU A 89 0.42 17.70 3.78
N SER A 90 -0.80 17.21 3.61
CA SER A 90 -1.37 16.21 4.53
C SER A 90 -0.59 14.90 4.55
N GLU A 91 -0.07 14.48 3.40
CA GLU A 91 0.70 13.24 3.26
C GLU A 91 2.13 13.41 3.80
N ARG A 92 2.77 14.54 3.51
CA ARG A 92 4.09 14.90 4.07
C ARG A 92 4.04 14.97 5.60
N ASN A 93 3.03 15.65 6.16
CA ASN A 93 2.86 15.77 7.61
C ASN A 93 2.64 14.39 8.25
N LEU A 94 1.90 13.49 7.58
CA LEU A 94 1.75 12.12 8.03
C LEU A 94 3.10 11.39 8.01
N ALA A 95 3.84 11.42 6.90
CA ALA A 95 5.15 10.77 6.76
C ALA A 95 6.13 11.21 7.86
N LEU A 96 6.29 12.53 8.06
CA LEU A 96 7.14 13.12 9.10
C LEU A 96 6.71 12.67 10.51
N SER A 97 5.40 12.69 10.80
CA SER A 97 4.89 12.26 12.11
C SER A 97 5.17 10.77 12.39
N LEU A 98 5.17 9.93 11.35
CA LEU A 98 5.46 8.51 11.47
C LEU A 98 6.95 8.27 11.64
N GLU A 99 7.79 9.00 10.90
CA GLU A 99 9.24 8.97 11.04
C GLU A 99 9.67 9.30 12.47
N GLU A 100 9.12 10.38 13.04
CA GLU A 100 9.34 10.78 14.43
C GLU A 100 8.81 9.72 15.40
N LYS A 101 7.55 9.29 15.24
CA LYS A 101 6.89 8.33 16.12
C LYS A 101 7.66 7.01 16.23
N TYR A 102 8.25 6.54 15.12
CA TYR A 102 9.01 5.30 15.08
C TYR A 102 10.52 5.51 15.20
N SER A 103 10.96 6.74 15.46
CA SER A 103 12.37 7.10 15.69
C SER A 103 13.28 6.59 14.58
N VAL A 104 12.88 6.83 13.33
CA VAL A 104 13.64 6.40 12.16
C VAL A 104 14.91 7.24 12.04
N ASP A 105 16.05 6.62 12.33
CA ASP A 105 17.38 7.25 12.28
C ASP A 105 18.32 6.56 11.27
N GLN A 106 17.93 5.40 10.76
CA GLN A 106 18.66 4.58 9.79
C GLN A 106 17.69 3.99 8.78
N MET A 107 18.17 3.79 7.54
CA MET A 107 17.35 3.28 6.45
C MET A 107 17.97 2.03 5.80
N PRO A 108 17.15 1.08 5.29
CA PRO A 108 15.69 1.10 5.33
C PRO A 108 15.16 0.83 6.75
N ALA A 109 14.14 1.58 7.17
CA ALA A 109 13.41 1.30 8.41
C ALA A 109 12.07 0.66 8.05
N ILE A 110 11.75 -0.47 8.67
CA ILE A 110 10.55 -1.25 8.38
C ILE A 110 9.79 -1.49 9.67
N VAL A 111 8.50 -1.16 9.68
CA VAL A 111 7.61 -1.37 10.82
C VAL A 111 6.37 -2.15 10.34
N VAL A 112 6.01 -3.19 11.07
CA VAL A 112 4.89 -4.08 10.73
C VAL A 112 3.96 -4.26 11.93
N PHE A 113 2.64 -4.09 11.76
CA PHE A 113 1.62 -4.28 12.82
C PHE A 113 0.21 -4.46 12.25
#